data_AF-A0A9E2NPH7-F1
#
_entry.id   AF-A0A9E2NPH7-F1
#
_cell.length_a   1.000
_cell.length_b   1.000
_cell.length_c   1.000
_cell.angle_alpha   90.00
_cell.angle_beta   90.00
_cell.angle_gamma   90.00
#
_symmetry.space_group_name_H-M   'P 1'
#
loop_
_entity.id
_entity.type
_entity.pdbx_description
1 polymer ?
#
loop_
_entity_poly.entity_id
_entity_poly.type
_entity_poly.pdbx_seq_one_letter_code
_entity_poly.pdbx_strand_id
1 'polypeptide(L)'
;MEGYISDSVYVANKKRNSLINRRIICRVLGVLLLVEVCMLLTCVGVAWGYGEQDGLDFLLSAGITALAAGLLLLAGRRAERRMSKRDGYCVAALTWVLFSFFGMLPFLLSHSVPTVADAFFETMSGFTTTGATIMDDIDTQSHAILFWRS
;
A
#
# COMPACT_ATOMS: atom_id res chain seq x y z
N MET A 1 -11.63 49.60 -13.85
CA MET A 1 -10.84 48.71 -14.73
C MET A 1 -9.79 47.92 -13.95
N GLU A 2 -9.10 48.53 -12.97
CA GLU A 2 -8.08 47.86 -12.14
C GLU A 2 -8.61 46.67 -11.31
N GLY A 3 -9.82 46.75 -10.74
CA GLY A 3 -10.41 45.64 -9.99
C GLY A 3 -10.67 44.37 -10.84
N TYR A 4 -11.02 44.53 -12.11
CA TYR A 4 -11.23 43.41 -13.04
C TYR A 4 -9.91 42.75 -13.45
N ILE A 5 -8.84 43.54 -13.59
CA ILE A 5 -7.49 43.02 -13.87
C ILE A 5 -6.94 42.29 -12.63
N SER A 6 -7.15 42.84 -11.43
CA SER A 6 -6.87 42.14 -10.18
C SER A 6 -7.57 40.78 -10.11
N ASP A 7 -8.90 40.74 -10.23
CA ASP A 7 -9.66 39.50 -10.08
C ASP A 7 -9.34 38.48 -11.19
N SER A 8 -9.16 38.91 -12.43
CA SER A 8 -8.76 38.01 -13.52
C SER A 8 -7.35 37.45 -13.32
N VAL A 9 -6.41 38.24 -12.80
CA VAL A 9 -5.07 37.79 -12.43
C VAL A 9 -5.12 36.85 -11.22
N TYR A 10 -5.91 37.14 -10.18
CA TYR A 10 -6.11 36.24 -9.03
C TYR A 10 -6.76 34.91 -9.45
N VAL A 11 -7.77 34.94 -10.30
CA VAL A 11 -8.46 33.75 -10.81
C VAL A 11 -7.55 32.94 -11.75
N ALA A 12 -6.79 33.59 -12.63
CA ALA A 12 -5.82 32.93 -13.51
C ALA A 12 -4.67 32.28 -12.71
N ASN A 13 -4.19 32.94 -11.66
CA ASN A 13 -3.12 32.39 -10.81
C ASN A 13 -3.63 31.27 -9.88
N LYS A 14 -4.90 31.31 -9.45
CA LYS A 14 -5.58 30.22 -8.73
C LYS A 14 -5.74 28.97 -9.62
N LYS A 15 -5.98 29.16 -10.92
CA LYS A 15 -6.15 28.05 -11.89
C LYS A 15 -4.87 27.25 -12.14
N ARG A 16 -3.69 27.84 -11.85
CA ARG A 16 -2.38 27.20 -12.01
C ARG A 16 -1.95 26.31 -10.82
N ASN A 17 -2.68 26.34 -9.70
CA ASN A 17 -2.39 25.61 -8.46
C ASN A 17 -3.18 24.29 -8.29
N SER A 18 -3.69 23.73 -9.40
CA SER A 18 -4.67 22.63 -9.42
C SER A 18 -4.13 21.33 -10.03
N LEU A 19 -2.82 21.22 -10.24
CA LEU A 19 -2.24 20.02 -10.84
C LEU A 19 -1.73 19.11 -9.72
N ILE A 20 -2.35 17.92 -9.64
CA ILE A 20 -1.99 16.86 -8.71
C ILE A 20 -0.47 16.66 -8.73
N ASN A 21 0.18 16.77 -7.58
CA ASN A 21 1.62 16.63 -7.44
C ASN A 21 1.98 15.15 -7.40
N ARG A 22 2.14 14.55 -8.59
CA ARG A 22 2.44 13.11 -8.72
C ARG A 22 3.73 12.73 -7.99
N ARG A 23 4.73 13.61 -7.93
CA ARG A 23 6.01 13.32 -7.25
C ARG A 23 5.81 13.17 -5.75
N ILE A 24 5.05 14.05 -5.09
CA ILE A 24 4.79 13.89 -3.64
C ILE A 24 3.94 12.65 -3.37
N ILE A 25 2.97 12.34 -4.24
CA ILE A 25 2.15 11.13 -4.12
C ILE A 25 3.01 9.87 -4.21
N CYS A 26 3.84 9.73 -5.26
CA CYS A 26 4.75 8.59 -5.39
C CYS A 26 5.68 8.46 -4.19
N ARG A 27 6.20 9.59 -3.67
CA ARG A 27 7.06 9.57 -2.48
C ARG A 27 6.33 9.03 -1.25
N VAL A 28 5.11 9.52 -0.98
CA VAL A 28 4.34 9.08 0.18
C VAL A 28 3.93 7.63 0.05
N LEU A 29 3.43 7.20 -1.12
CA LEU A 29 3.08 5.80 -1.37
C LEU A 29 4.30 4.87 -1.23
N GLY A 30 5.47 5.29 -1.73
CA GLY A 30 6.70 4.51 -1.56
C GLY A 30 7.12 4.36 -0.09
N VAL A 31 6.96 5.41 0.73
CA VAL A 31 7.19 5.30 2.19
C VAL A 31 6.18 4.37 2.84
N LEU A 32 4.90 4.44 2.47
CA LEU A 32 3.86 3.57 3.01
C LEU A 32 4.12 2.10 2.65
N LEU A 33 4.55 1.81 1.43
CA LEU A 33 4.95 0.44 1.06
C LEU A 33 6.17 -0.05 1.85
N LEU A 34 7.11 0.82 2.24
CA LEU A 34 8.20 0.41 3.14
C LEU A 34 7.67 0.01 4.53
N VAL A 35 6.59 0.64 5.01
CA VAL A 35 5.94 0.21 6.26
C VAL A 35 5.36 -1.18 6.10
N GLU A 36 4.68 -1.44 4.98
CA GLU A 36 4.15 -2.77 4.65
C GLU A 36 5.25 -3.84 4.56
N VAL A 37 6.41 -3.51 3.97
CA VAL A 37 7.59 -4.38 3.97
C VAL A 37 8.02 -4.73 5.39
N CYS A 38 8.08 -3.76 6.31
CA CYS A 38 8.42 -4.04 7.70
C CYS A 38 7.41 -4.98 8.38
N MET A 39 6.13 -4.84 8.05
CA MET A 39 5.08 -5.74 8.57
C MET A 39 5.25 -7.16 8.01
N LEU A 40 5.50 -7.32 6.70
CA LEU A 40 5.80 -8.61 6.08
C LEU A 40 7.05 -9.27 6.69
N LEU A 41 8.11 -8.50 6.93
CA LEU A 41 9.33 -9.00 7.60
C LEU A 41 9.07 -9.45 9.04
N THR A 42 8.08 -8.86 9.72
CA THR A 42 7.66 -9.33 11.04
C THR A 42 7.03 -10.73 10.94
N CYS A 43 6.24 -10.98 9.89
CA CYS A 43 5.65 -12.30 9.62
C CYS A 43 6.71 -13.36 9.28
N VAL A 44 7.80 -12.97 8.61
CA VAL A 44 8.97 -13.86 8.42
C VAL A 44 9.54 -14.31 9.76
N GLY A 45 9.66 -13.37 10.72
CA GLY A 45 10.12 -13.68 12.07
C GLY A 45 9.18 -14.65 12.80
N VAL A 46 7.86 -14.49 12.63
CA VAL A 46 6.85 -15.43 13.15
C VAL A 46 7.02 -16.81 12.51
N ALA A 47 7.04 -16.89 11.18
CA ALA A 47 7.18 -18.16 10.45
C ALA A 47 8.41 -18.94 10.92
N TRP A 48 9.58 -18.30 10.97
CA TRP A 48 10.82 -18.94 11.42
C TRP A 48 10.82 -19.29 12.91
N GLY A 49 10.17 -18.48 13.74
CA GLY A 49 10.00 -18.76 15.17
C GLY A 49 9.19 -20.04 15.42
N TYR A 50 8.21 -20.33 14.57
CA TYR A 50 7.40 -21.56 14.62
C TYR A 50 7.95 -22.70 13.73
N GLY A 51 9.05 -22.48 13.01
CA GLY A 51 9.66 -23.49 12.12
C GLY A 51 8.89 -23.74 10.83
N GLU A 52 8.07 -22.77 10.40
CA GLU A 52 7.21 -22.86 9.21
C GLU A 52 7.97 -22.47 7.93
N GLN A 53 7.58 -23.07 6.80
CA GLN A 53 8.26 -22.86 5.51
C GLN A 53 7.84 -21.57 4.80
N ASP A 54 6.66 -21.05 5.16
CA ASP A 54 6.01 -19.86 4.60
C ASP A 54 6.85 -18.58 4.78
N GLY A 55 7.87 -18.60 5.66
CA GLY A 55 8.81 -17.50 5.81
C GLY A 55 9.50 -17.11 4.50
N LEU A 56 9.71 -18.07 3.58
CA LEU A 56 10.24 -17.76 2.24
C LEU A 56 9.23 -17.00 1.37
N ASP A 57 7.94 -17.33 1.45
CA ASP A 57 6.87 -16.67 0.69
C ASP A 57 6.67 -15.23 1.17
N PHE A 58 6.73 -15.02 2.49
CA PHE A 58 6.72 -13.68 3.08
C PHE A 58 7.98 -12.87 2.72
N LEU A 59 9.17 -13.50 2.69
CA LEU A 59 10.39 -12.83 2.24
C LEU A 59 10.33 -12.42 0.76
N LEU A 60 9.82 -13.30 -0.11
CA LEU A 60 9.67 -13.00 -1.52
C LEU A 60 8.68 -11.86 -1.73
N SER A 61 7.55 -11.91 -1.02
CA SER A 61 6.55 -10.82 -0.98
C SER A 61 7.18 -9.51 -0.54
N ALA A 62 7.93 -9.52 0.58
CA ALA A 62 8.63 -8.35 1.09
C ALA A 62 9.64 -7.80 0.08
N GLY A 63 10.36 -8.67 -0.63
CA GLY A 63 11.31 -8.27 -1.68
C GLY A 63 10.63 -7.58 -2.87
N ILE A 64 9.51 -8.13 -3.36
CA ILE A 64 8.72 -7.54 -4.45
C ILE A 64 8.16 -6.17 -4.02
N THR A 65 7.57 -6.10 -2.83
CA THR A 65 7.02 -4.85 -2.29
C THR A 65 8.11 -3.82 -2.03
N ALA A 66 9.29 -4.22 -1.55
CA ALA A 66 10.43 -3.34 -1.35
C ALA A 66 10.97 -2.78 -2.68
N LEU A 67 11.00 -3.59 -3.74
CA LEU A 67 11.37 -3.13 -5.07
C LEU A 67 10.38 -2.07 -5.57
N ALA A 68 9.07 -2.34 -5.46
CA ALA A 68 8.04 -1.38 -5.84
C ALA A 68 8.12 -0.08 -5.02
N ALA A 69 8.31 -0.19 -3.71
CA ALA A 69 8.55 0.94 -2.82
C ALA A 69 9.76 1.76 -3.27
N GLY A 70 10.88 1.10 -3.57
CA GLY A 70 12.09 1.72 -4.11
C GLY A 70 11.82 2.49 -5.40
N LEU A 71 11.12 1.89 -6.36
CA LEU A 71 10.76 2.54 -7.63
C LEU A 71 9.86 3.78 -7.41
N LEU A 72 8.87 3.70 -6.50
CA LEU A 72 8.01 4.83 -6.16
C LEU A 72 8.79 5.96 -5.46
N LEU A 73 9.72 5.62 -4.55
CA LEU A 73 10.60 6.59 -3.90
C LEU A 73 11.54 7.26 -4.90
N LEU A 74 12.05 6.51 -5.88
CA LEU A 74 12.85 7.04 -6.98
C LEU A 74 12.02 7.99 -7.86
N ALA A 75 10.80 7.62 -8.23
CA ALA A 75 9.88 8.48 -8.98
C ALA A 75 9.46 9.74 -8.20
N GLY A 76 9.36 9.64 -6.88
CA GLY A 76 9.08 10.75 -5.96
C GLY A 76 10.31 11.56 -5.54
N ARG A 77 11.50 11.29 -6.11
CA ARG A 77 12.72 12.04 -5.79
C ARG A 77 12.52 13.53 -6.04
N ARG A 78 13.08 14.35 -5.14
CA ARG A 78 13.01 15.82 -5.18
C ARG A 78 11.57 16.37 -5.20
N ALA A 79 10.57 15.62 -4.72
CA ALA A 79 9.24 16.16 -4.52
C ALA A 79 9.28 17.35 -3.53
N GLU A 80 8.58 18.42 -3.89
CA GLU A 80 8.32 19.53 -2.98
C GLU A 80 7.51 19.03 -1.78
N ARG A 81 7.84 19.50 -0.56
CA ARG A 81 7.16 19.10 0.68
C ARG A 81 5.74 19.64 0.83
N ARG A 82 5.21 20.31 -0.19
CA ARG A 82 3.87 20.89 -0.18
C ARG A 82 2.87 19.88 -0.73
N MET A 83 2.05 19.34 0.16
CA MET A 83 0.94 18.45 -0.19
C MET A 83 -0.37 19.23 -0.18
N SER A 84 -1.13 19.17 -1.27
CA SER A 84 -2.47 19.74 -1.33
C SER A 84 -3.51 18.74 -0.77
N LYS A 85 -4.71 19.22 -0.45
CA LYS A 85 -5.84 18.35 -0.03
C LYS A 85 -6.16 17.28 -1.08
N ARG A 86 -6.08 17.63 -2.37
CA ARG A 86 -6.33 16.71 -3.48
C ARG A 86 -5.30 15.59 -3.56
N ASP A 87 -4.03 15.93 -3.33
CA ASP A 87 -2.96 14.91 -3.28
C ASP A 87 -3.21 13.94 -2.11
N GLY A 88 -3.65 14.45 -0.96
CA GLY A 88 -4.02 13.62 0.19
C GLY A 88 -5.15 12.63 -0.12
N TYR A 89 -6.22 13.06 -0.80
CA TYR A 89 -7.28 12.15 -1.23
C TYR A 89 -6.78 11.07 -2.19
N CYS A 90 -5.90 11.43 -3.14
CA CYS A 90 -5.30 10.48 -4.06
C CYS A 90 -4.40 9.47 -3.33
N VAL A 91 -3.55 9.94 -2.40
CA VAL A 91 -2.71 9.05 -1.59
C VAL A 91 -3.60 8.07 -0.82
N ALA A 92 -4.61 8.55 -0.10
CA ALA A 92 -5.48 7.68 0.69
C ALA A 92 -6.14 6.59 -0.16
N ALA A 93 -6.73 6.95 -1.31
CA ALA A 93 -7.37 5.97 -2.19
C ALA A 93 -6.37 4.96 -2.78
N LEU A 94 -5.20 5.43 -3.22
CA LEU A 94 -4.17 4.57 -3.81
C LEU A 94 -3.50 3.66 -2.78
N THR A 95 -3.32 4.11 -1.53
CA THR A 95 -2.73 3.31 -0.46
C THR A 95 -3.53 2.03 -0.24
N TRP A 96 -4.86 2.13 -0.12
CA TRP A 96 -5.70 0.96 0.10
C TRP A 96 -5.59 -0.07 -1.03
N VAL A 97 -5.57 0.40 -2.28
CA VAL A 97 -5.40 -0.48 -3.45
C VAL A 97 -4.02 -1.13 -3.46
N LEU A 98 -2.95 -0.35 -3.20
CA LEU A 98 -1.58 -0.85 -3.23
C LEU A 98 -1.32 -1.84 -2.09
N PHE A 99 -1.73 -1.52 -0.85
CA PHE A 99 -1.56 -2.42 0.30
C PHE A 99 -2.29 -3.74 0.08
N SER A 100 -3.47 -3.69 -0.55
CA SER A 100 -4.20 -4.92 -0.86
C SER A 100 -3.54 -5.74 -1.97
N PHE A 101 -2.98 -5.06 -2.96
CA PHE A 101 -2.29 -5.70 -4.08
C PHE A 101 -0.94 -6.33 -3.68
N PHE A 102 -0.19 -5.70 -2.77
CA PHE A 102 1.08 -6.25 -2.29
C PHE A 102 0.87 -7.21 -1.12
N GLY A 103 -0.05 -6.92 -0.22
CA GLY A 103 -0.36 -7.77 0.92
C GLY A 103 -1.06 -9.08 0.55
N MET A 104 -1.61 -9.20 -0.68
CA MET A 104 -2.14 -10.47 -1.17
C MET A 104 -1.05 -11.46 -1.60
N LEU A 105 0.17 -10.99 -1.86
CA LEU A 105 1.28 -11.83 -2.34
C LEU A 105 1.58 -13.03 -1.44
N PRO A 106 1.70 -12.90 -0.10
CA PRO A 106 1.97 -14.06 0.76
C PRO A 106 0.89 -15.13 0.62
N PHE A 107 -0.40 -14.75 0.57
CA PHE A 107 -1.49 -15.72 0.40
C PHE A 107 -1.46 -16.45 -0.95
N LEU A 108 -1.00 -15.78 -2.01
CA LEU A 108 -0.88 -16.39 -3.34
C LEU A 108 0.34 -17.31 -3.45
N LEU A 109 1.45 -16.93 -2.83
CA LEU A 109 2.69 -17.70 -2.86
C LEU A 109 2.62 -18.93 -1.94
N SER A 110 2.00 -18.79 -0.76
CA SER A 110 1.76 -19.91 0.17
C SER A 110 0.63 -20.85 -0.26
N HIS A 111 -0.12 -20.48 -1.31
CA HIS A 111 -1.34 -21.17 -1.74
C HIS A 111 -2.43 -21.25 -0.65
N SER A 112 -2.45 -20.33 0.32
CA SER A 112 -3.45 -20.27 1.39
C SER A 112 -4.86 -19.98 0.88
N VAL A 113 -5.00 -19.38 -0.30
CA VAL A 113 -6.29 -19.09 -0.95
C VAL A 113 -6.25 -19.48 -2.44
N PRO A 114 -7.39 -19.89 -3.02
CA PRO A 114 -7.40 -20.50 -4.35
C PRO A 114 -7.31 -19.49 -5.49
N THR A 115 -7.74 -18.23 -5.31
CA THR A 115 -7.78 -17.23 -6.39
C THR A 115 -7.21 -15.87 -6.01
N VAL A 116 -6.86 -15.07 -7.02
CA VAL A 116 -6.40 -13.68 -6.84
C VAL A 116 -7.49 -12.80 -6.23
N ALA A 117 -8.75 -13.01 -6.61
CA ALA A 117 -9.86 -12.25 -6.05
C ALA A 117 -10.01 -12.52 -4.56
N ASP A 118 -9.85 -13.77 -4.16
CA ASP A 118 -9.90 -14.21 -2.77
C ASP A 118 -8.75 -13.63 -1.94
N ALA A 119 -7.52 -13.71 -2.46
CA ALA A 119 -6.35 -13.13 -1.81
C ALA A 119 -6.47 -11.62 -1.63
N PHE A 120 -6.95 -10.92 -2.67
CA PHE A 120 -7.19 -9.49 -2.61
C PHE A 120 -8.28 -9.15 -1.59
N PHE A 121 -9.38 -9.91 -1.57
CA PHE A 121 -10.48 -9.74 -0.62
C PHE A 121 -10.00 -9.92 0.83
N GLU A 122 -9.28 -11.01 1.11
CA GLU A 122 -8.79 -11.33 2.44
C GLU A 122 -7.86 -10.24 2.96
N THR A 123 -6.93 -9.79 2.11
CA THR A 123 -6.00 -8.70 2.42
C THR A 123 -6.74 -7.38 2.67
N MET A 124 -7.71 -7.05 1.81
CA MET A 124 -8.50 -5.83 1.97
C MET A 124 -9.29 -5.84 3.28
N SER A 125 -9.91 -6.97 3.57
CA SER A 125 -10.73 -7.17 4.76
C SER A 125 -9.92 -6.95 6.04
N GLY A 126 -8.70 -7.50 6.10
CA GLY A 126 -7.77 -7.29 7.22
C GLY A 126 -7.35 -5.83 7.37
N PHE A 127 -6.77 -5.21 6.34
CA PHE A 127 -6.26 -3.83 6.43
C PHE A 127 -7.33 -2.78 6.72
N THR A 128 -8.56 -3.01 6.25
CA THR A 128 -9.70 -2.12 6.50
C THR A 128 -10.41 -2.41 7.82
N THR A 129 -9.91 -3.36 8.62
CA THR A 129 -10.50 -3.80 9.89
C THR A 129 -11.94 -4.30 9.73
N THR A 130 -12.29 -4.81 8.54
CA THR A 130 -13.61 -5.38 8.27
C THR A 130 -13.76 -6.73 8.97
N GLY A 131 -12.70 -7.54 8.99
CA GLY A 131 -12.68 -8.83 9.68
C GLY A 131 -13.56 -9.92 9.05
N ALA A 132 -13.93 -9.77 7.77
CA ALA A 132 -14.54 -10.83 6.98
C ALA A 132 -13.48 -11.80 6.44
N THR A 133 -13.83 -13.08 6.31
CA THR A 133 -12.93 -14.14 5.85
C THR A 133 -13.58 -14.95 4.74
N ILE A 134 -12.80 -15.34 3.73
CA ILE A 134 -13.20 -16.35 2.74
C ILE A 134 -12.56 -17.71 3.00
N MET A 135 -11.57 -17.76 3.90
CA MET A 135 -10.94 -19.02 4.30
C MET A 135 -11.91 -19.83 5.16
N ASP A 136 -12.28 -21.02 4.69
CA ASP A 136 -13.18 -21.94 5.41
C ASP A 136 -12.46 -22.69 6.54
N ASP A 137 -11.19 -23.06 6.36
CA ASP A 137 -10.43 -23.90 7.29
C ASP A 137 -9.20 -23.15 7.85
N ILE A 138 -9.48 -22.19 8.73
CA ILE A 138 -8.49 -21.29 9.32
C ILE A 138 -7.50 -22.05 10.22
N ASP A 139 -7.95 -23.12 10.88
CA ASP A 139 -7.16 -23.89 11.85
C ASP A 139 -6.00 -24.67 11.20
N THR A 140 -6.02 -24.83 9.87
CA THR A 140 -4.98 -25.51 9.10
C THR A 140 -3.91 -24.56 8.54
N GLN A 141 -4.12 -23.24 8.67
CA GLN A 141 -3.18 -22.24 8.17
C GLN A 141 -1.97 -22.09 9.08
N SER A 142 -0.85 -21.65 8.51
CA SER A 142 0.36 -21.36 9.27
C SER A 142 0.17 -20.18 10.22
N HIS A 143 0.93 -20.15 11.30
CA HIS A 143 0.93 -19.07 12.27
C HIS A 143 1.32 -17.74 11.61
N ALA A 144 2.21 -17.76 10.63
CA ALA A 144 2.57 -16.56 9.86
C ALA A 144 1.41 -16.00 9.03
N ILE A 145 0.63 -16.87 8.37
CA ILE A 145 -0.56 -16.47 7.61
C ILE A 145 -1.65 -15.96 8.54
N LEU A 146 -1.88 -16.65 9.67
CA LEU A 146 -2.83 -16.23 10.71
C LEU A 146 -2.43 -14.90 11.34
N PHE A 147 -1.13 -14.66 11.54
CA PHE A 147 -0.63 -13.39 12.04
C PHE A 147 -0.79 -12.27 11.02
N TRP A 148 -0.53 -12.54 9.74
CA TRP A 148 -0.63 -11.53 8.67
C TRP A 148 -2.06 -11.05 8.43
N ARG A 149 -3.04 -11.94 8.53
CA ARG A 149 -4.46 -11.59 8.35
C ARG A 149 -5.08 -10.83 9.53
N SER A 150 -4.45 -10.86 10.70
CA SER A 150 -5.00 -10.34 11.97
C SER A 150 -4.60 -8.88 12.21
#